data_AF-A0A146F1S0-F1
#
_entry.id   AF-A0A146F1S0-F1
#
_cell.length_a   1.000
_cell.length_b   1.000
_cell.length_c   1.000
_cell.angle_alpha   90.00
_cell.angle_beta   90.00
_cell.angle_gamma   90.00
#
_symmetry.space_group_name_H-M   'P 1'
#
loop_
_entity.id
_entity.type
_entity.pdbx_description
1 polymer ?
#
loop_
_entity_poly.entity_id
_entity_poly.type
_entity_poly.pdbx_seq_one_letter_code
_entity_poly.pdbx_strand_id
1 'polypeptide(L)'
;MYARGILFGKMKYELGDHSYVRCPENNLVADIEFKTKGYFSGTYNAIGGTIKNEKTGEVYYELSGLWNGEMHIKDVHTHKKDLLFNATHAKHTPPLTRPIEQQGERESQRLWQPTVKAIIARNHEAATDEKTKIEDRQREEAAKRADDGVEWHPRLFRRVQGGPHGPDEGEEDLDWIINAHVDSHNPELAAKQILAIAPILEGQTEPTQFQIPAHKGKESAATADPADGADSAQSEPKKEAVEAVERKDSRTSDVDAYVDAKET
;
A
#
# COMPACT_ATOMS: atom_id res chain seq x y z
N MET A 1 2.15 13.61 4.67
CA MET A 1 2.35 14.10 3.28
C MET A 1 1.17 14.98 2.91
N TYR A 2 1.44 16.17 2.38
CA TYR A 2 0.44 17.19 2.04
C TYR A 2 0.39 17.43 0.53
N ALA A 3 -0.81 17.60 -0.01
CA ALA A 3 -1.02 18.14 -1.34
C ALA A 3 -1.43 19.62 -1.22
N ARG A 4 -0.59 20.52 -1.75
CA ARG A 4 -0.81 21.98 -1.71
C ARG A 4 -1.26 22.47 -3.09
N GLY A 5 -2.00 23.58 -3.11
CA GLY A 5 -2.43 24.22 -4.36
C GLY A 5 -3.57 23.50 -5.08
N ILE A 6 -4.40 22.75 -4.35
CA ILE A 6 -5.55 22.01 -4.91
C ILE A 6 -6.58 22.97 -5.54
N LEU A 7 -6.86 24.10 -4.88
CA LEU A 7 -7.86 25.07 -5.37
C LEU A 7 -7.24 26.25 -6.13
N PHE A 8 -6.03 26.68 -5.74
CA PHE A 8 -5.38 27.86 -6.31
C PHE A 8 -3.87 27.65 -6.46
N GLY A 9 -3.35 28.01 -7.64
CA GLY A 9 -1.92 27.90 -7.96
C GLY A 9 -1.53 26.53 -8.52
N LYS A 10 -0.23 26.24 -8.51
CA LYS A 10 0.29 24.95 -8.99
C LYS A 10 0.23 23.90 -7.88
N MET A 11 -0.28 22.72 -8.22
CA MET A 11 -0.27 21.56 -7.33
C MET A 11 1.17 21.13 -7.03
N LYS A 12 1.43 20.77 -5.76
CA LYS A 12 2.71 20.23 -5.32
C LYS A 12 2.54 19.31 -4.11
N TYR A 13 3.42 18.33 -4.00
CA TYR A 13 3.56 17.51 -2.80
C TYR A 13 4.55 18.14 -1.83
N GLU A 14 4.27 17.99 -0.54
CA GLU A 14 5.11 18.46 0.54
C GLU A 14 5.12 17.43 1.67
N LEU A 15 6.31 17.02 2.10
CA LEU A 15 6.45 16.25 3.33
C LEU A 15 6.38 17.22 4.52
N GLY A 16 5.69 16.79 5.56
CA GLY A 16 5.52 17.56 6.78
C GLY A 16 5.48 16.64 7.99
N ASP A 17 5.54 17.26 9.17
CA ASP A 17 5.48 16.60 10.47
C ASP A 17 6.74 15.80 10.81
N HIS A 18 6.68 15.09 11.94
CA HIS A 18 7.80 14.34 12.50
C HIS A 18 7.83 12.89 12.00
N SER A 19 9.04 12.38 11.81
CA SER A 19 9.36 10.97 11.63
C SER A 19 10.41 10.55 12.64
N TYR A 20 10.27 9.34 13.17
CA TYR A 20 11.14 8.82 14.23
C TYR A 20 11.84 7.55 13.77
N VAL A 21 13.14 7.44 14.06
CA VAL A 21 13.91 6.20 13.97
C VAL A 21 14.43 5.89 15.37
N ARG A 22 14.04 4.75 15.94
CA ARG A 22 14.35 4.37 17.33
C ARG A 22 15.14 3.07 17.34
N CYS A 23 16.14 2.99 18.21
CA CYS A 23 16.90 1.78 18.49
C CYS A 23 16.90 1.53 20.00
N PRO A 24 16.01 0.66 20.50
CA PRO A 24 15.91 0.35 21.94
C PRO A 24 17.21 -0.19 22.55
N GLU A 25 18.03 -0.90 21.77
CA GLU A 25 19.27 -1.55 22.22
C GLU A 25 20.33 -0.55 22.68
N ASN A 26 20.45 0.58 21.98
CA ASN A 26 21.40 1.65 22.31
C ASN A 26 20.72 2.92 22.86
N ASN A 27 19.39 2.92 22.95
CA ASN A 27 18.56 4.04 23.40
C ASN A 27 18.69 5.29 22.53
N LEU A 28 19.07 5.16 21.25
CA LEU A 28 19.13 6.29 20.33
C LEU A 28 17.78 6.49 19.64
N VAL A 29 17.38 7.76 19.53
CA VAL A 29 16.26 8.19 18.71
C VAL A 29 16.70 9.34 17.79
N ALA A 30 16.44 9.18 16.50
CA ALA A 30 16.45 10.27 15.54
C ALA A 30 15.02 10.81 15.42
N ASP A 31 14.83 12.08 15.75
CA ASP A 31 13.60 12.84 15.57
C ASP A 31 13.81 13.78 14.38
N ILE A 32 13.09 13.54 13.28
CA ILE A 32 13.25 14.23 12.00
C ILE A 32 11.94 14.97 11.69
N GLU A 33 12.00 16.30 11.72
CA GLU A 33 10.92 17.18 11.28
C GLU A 33 11.07 17.49 9.78
N PHE A 34 10.07 17.10 9.00
CA PHE A 34 9.89 17.61 7.64
C PHE A 34 9.21 18.96 7.72
N LYS A 35 9.93 20.02 7.32
CA LYS A 35 9.43 21.38 7.45
C LYS A 35 8.57 21.75 6.27
N THR A 36 7.30 22.04 6.55
CA THR A 36 6.41 22.63 5.56
C THR A 36 6.69 24.12 5.40
N LYS A 37 6.56 24.66 4.19
CA LYS A 37 6.72 26.09 3.93
C LYS A 37 5.57 26.87 4.56
N GLY A 38 5.91 27.76 5.49
CA GLY A 38 4.98 28.72 6.08
C GLY A 38 4.56 29.82 5.10
N TYR A 39 3.50 30.55 5.43
CA TYR A 39 2.96 31.63 4.60
C TYR A 39 3.94 32.81 4.43
N PHE A 40 4.77 33.09 5.45
CA PHE A 40 5.64 34.26 5.51
C PHE A 40 7.13 33.95 5.22
N SER A 41 7.59 32.73 5.48
CA SER A 41 8.98 32.30 5.28
C SER A 41 9.07 30.78 5.23
N GLY A 42 10.18 30.26 4.70
CA GLY A 42 10.47 28.83 4.65
C GLY A 42 10.91 28.36 3.26
N THR A 43 11.74 27.33 3.27
CA THR A 43 12.22 26.65 2.07
C THR A 43 11.49 25.33 1.94
N TYR A 44 11.06 24.99 0.72
CA TYR A 44 10.48 23.67 0.46
C TYR A 44 11.49 22.58 0.76
N ASN A 45 10.98 21.41 1.17
CA ASN A 45 11.75 20.19 1.36
C ASN A 45 12.83 20.27 2.45
N ALA A 46 12.80 21.30 3.28
CA ALA A 46 13.72 21.42 4.39
C ALA A 46 13.43 20.35 5.44
N ILE A 47 14.49 19.85 6.06
CA ILE A 47 14.42 19.02 7.25
C ILE A 47 15.10 19.73 8.42
N GLY A 48 14.61 19.46 9.62
CA GLY A 48 15.31 19.69 10.87
C GLY A 48 15.25 18.42 11.70
N GLY A 49 16.13 18.26 12.67
CA GLY A 49 16.01 17.12 13.56
C GLY A 49 17.17 16.98 14.51
N THR A 50 17.08 15.97 15.37
CA THR A 50 18.13 15.64 16.34
C THR A 50 18.31 14.14 16.45
N ILE A 51 19.54 13.70 16.68
CA ILE A 51 19.83 12.36 17.20
C ILE A 51 20.17 12.52 18.68
N LYS A 52 19.40 11.85 19.54
CA LYS A 52 19.51 11.97 20.99
C LYS A 52 19.40 10.61 21.68
N ASN A 53 19.92 10.53 22.89
CA ASN A 53 19.61 9.43 23.79
C ASN A 53 18.19 9.61 24.33
N GLU A 54 17.32 8.64 24.10
CA GLU A 54 15.92 8.69 24.53
C GLU A 54 15.77 8.66 26.06
N LYS A 55 16.65 7.94 26.77
CA LYS A 55 16.59 7.83 28.24
C LYS A 55 17.10 9.09 28.94
N THR A 56 18.22 9.65 28.48
CA THR A 56 18.85 10.80 29.14
C THR A 56 18.41 12.15 28.57
N GLY A 57 17.84 12.16 27.36
CA GLY A 57 17.52 13.38 26.62
C GLY A 57 18.74 14.09 26.03
N GLU A 58 19.95 13.54 26.20
CA GLU A 58 21.19 14.11 25.67
C GLU A 58 21.18 14.10 24.14
N VAL A 59 21.33 15.27 23.54
CA VAL A 59 21.42 15.42 22.08
C VAL A 59 22.88 15.24 21.67
N TYR A 60 23.12 14.40 20.68
CA TYR A 60 24.46 14.18 20.10
C TYR A 60 24.65 14.94 18.79
N TYR A 61 23.60 14.97 17.95
CA TYR A 61 23.66 15.56 16.63
C TYR A 61 22.42 16.37 16.27
N GLU A 62 22.62 17.42 15.47
CA GLU A 62 21.58 18.19 14.79
C GLU A 62 21.56 17.81 13.30
N LEU A 63 20.37 17.57 12.77
CA LEU A 63 20.12 17.28 11.35
C LEU A 63 19.54 18.52 10.67
N SER A 64 20.01 18.82 9.45
CA SER A 64 19.52 19.96 8.67
C SER A 64 19.70 19.72 7.17
N GLY A 65 19.09 20.57 6.35
CA GLY A 65 19.26 20.56 4.89
C GLY A 65 17.96 20.27 4.16
N LEU A 66 18.04 19.66 2.98
CA LEU A 66 16.90 19.37 2.12
C LEU A 66 16.80 17.85 1.88
N TRP A 67 15.63 17.24 2.10
CA TRP A 67 15.49 15.78 1.91
C TRP A 67 15.68 15.34 0.45
N ASN A 68 15.50 16.26 -0.50
CA ASN A 68 15.74 16.06 -1.93
C ASN A 68 17.04 16.69 -2.43
N GLY A 69 17.93 17.12 -1.52
CA GLY A 69 19.21 17.74 -1.86
C GLY A 69 20.30 17.33 -0.86
N GLU A 70 21.09 18.30 -0.42
CA GLU A 70 22.11 18.07 0.60
C GLU A 70 21.51 18.09 2.01
N MET A 71 21.77 17.02 2.75
CA MET A 71 21.50 16.88 4.18
C MET A 71 22.81 16.88 4.93
N HIS A 72 22.81 17.54 6.08
CA HIS A 72 23.99 17.74 6.91
C HIS A 72 23.72 17.26 8.33
N ILE A 73 24.78 16.74 8.95
CA ILE A 73 24.82 16.35 10.35
C ILE A 73 25.83 17.24 11.07
N LYS A 74 25.45 17.77 12.23
CA LYS A 74 26.31 18.61 13.05
C LYS A 74 26.45 18.01 14.44
N ASP A 75 27.67 17.77 14.87
CA ASP A 75 28.00 17.34 16.22
C ASP A 75 27.80 18.52 17.18
N VAL A 76 27.02 18.33 18.25
CA VAL A 76 26.69 19.45 19.16
C VAL A 76 27.85 19.83 20.08
N HIS A 77 28.78 18.93 20.34
CA HIS A 77 29.92 19.14 21.25
C HIS A 77 31.09 19.82 20.54
N THR A 78 31.39 19.35 19.32
CA THR A 78 32.52 19.88 18.53
C THR A 78 32.08 21.00 17.57
N HIS A 79 30.77 21.16 17.36
CA HIS A 79 30.18 22.04 16.35
C HIS A 79 30.62 21.77 14.91
N LYS A 80 31.29 20.63 14.66
CA LYS A 80 31.67 20.20 13.33
C LYS A 80 30.42 19.83 12.55
N LYS A 81 30.28 20.39 11.35
CA LYS A 81 29.18 20.12 10.41
C LYS A 81 29.73 19.39 9.20
N ASP A 82 29.22 18.20 8.96
CA ASP A 82 29.59 17.34 7.83
C ASP A 82 28.38 17.13 6.90
N LEU A 83 28.68 16.88 5.62
CA LEU A 83 27.67 16.41 4.67
C LEU A 83 27.28 14.98 5.03
N LEU A 84 26.02 14.76 5.38
CA LEU A 84 25.48 13.44 5.74
C LEU A 84 25.11 12.65 4.48
N PHE A 85 24.38 13.29 3.58
CA PHE A 85 23.90 12.68 2.36
C PHE A 85 23.61 13.74 1.31
N ASN A 86 23.83 13.41 0.04
CA ASN A 86 23.46 14.27 -1.08
C ASN A 86 22.56 13.52 -2.06
N ALA A 87 21.28 13.90 -2.09
CA ALA A 87 20.28 13.31 -2.96
C ALA A 87 20.41 13.76 -4.43
N THR A 88 21.10 14.86 -4.76
CA THR A 88 21.15 15.41 -6.13
C THR A 88 21.88 14.49 -7.12
N HIS A 89 22.75 13.62 -6.60
CA HIS A 89 23.54 12.68 -7.41
C HIS A 89 23.33 11.23 -7.00
N ALA A 90 22.41 10.97 -6.07
CA ALA A 90 22.10 9.63 -5.61
C ALA A 90 21.43 8.82 -6.73
N LYS A 91 21.99 7.64 -7.05
CA LYS A 91 21.38 6.70 -7.99
C LYS A 91 20.57 5.68 -7.20
N HIS A 92 19.27 5.61 -7.49
CA HIS A 92 18.43 4.56 -6.91
C HIS A 92 18.61 3.25 -7.68
N THR A 93 18.46 2.13 -6.99
CA THR A 93 18.41 0.79 -7.59
C THR A 93 16.94 0.40 -7.72
N PRO A 94 16.36 0.36 -8.94
CA PRO A 94 14.98 -0.05 -9.10
C PRO A 94 14.83 -1.54 -8.76
N PRO A 95 13.71 -1.95 -8.12
CA PRO A 95 13.44 -3.36 -7.88
C PRO A 95 13.22 -4.11 -9.20
N LEU A 96 13.63 -5.37 -9.24
CA LEU A 96 13.32 -6.28 -10.33
C LEU A 96 12.00 -7.00 -10.05
N THR A 97 11.25 -7.32 -11.12
CA THR A 97 9.98 -8.05 -11.02
C THR A 97 9.94 -9.16 -12.07
N ARG A 98 9.16 -10.21 -11.80
CA ARG A 98 8.91 -11.28 -12.78
C ARG A 98 8.20 -10.73 -14.03
N PRO A 99 8.37 -11.36 -15.20
CA PRO A 99 7.62 -11.01 -16.41
C PRO A 99 6.11 -11.00 -16.17
N ILE A 100 5.38 -10.08 -16.81
CA ILE A 100 3.92 -9.92 -16.62
C ILE A 100 3.17 -11.22 -16.91
N GLU A 101 3.66 -12.00 -17.87
CA GLU A 101 3.09 -13.27 -18.30
C GLU A 101 3.14 -14.34 -17.19
N GLN A 102 4.09 -14.21 -16.25
CA GLN A 102 4.29 -15.12 -15.12
C GLN A 102 3.65 -14.60 -13.82
N GLN A 103 3.20 -13.35 -13.78
CA GLN A 103 2.50 -12.77 -12.64
C GLN A 103 1.06 -13.28 -12.57
N GLY A 104 0.53 -13.51 -11.36
CA GLY A 104 -0.86 -13.85 -11.11
C GLY A 104 -1.81 -12.69 -11.45
N GLU A 105 -3.09 -13.01 -11.65
CA GLU A 105 -4.11 -12.03 -12.09
C GLU A 105 -4.25 -10.81 -11.16
N ARG A 106 -3.98 -10.99 -9.86
CA ARG A 106 -4.09 -9.94 -8.84
C ARG A 106 -2.75 -9.34 -8.42
N GLU A 107 -1.65 -9.69 -9.08
CA GLU A 107 -0.37 -8.99 -8.87
C GLU A 107 -0.41 -7.61 -9.52
N SER A 108 0.11 -6.60 -8.81
CA SER A 108 -0.15 -5.19 -9.11
C SER A 108 0.14 -4.78 -10.55
N GLN A 109 1.29 -5.17 -11.11
CA GLN A 109 1.62 -4.76 -12.48
C GLN A 109 0.71 -5.42 -13.52
N ARG A 110 0.36 -6.71 -13.37
CA ARG A 110 -0.57 -7.40 -14.26
C ARG A 110 -2.00 -6.87 -14.12
N LEU A 111 -2.48 -6.72 -12.88
CA LEU A 111 -3.82 -6.24 -12.57
C LEU A 111 -4.08 -4.85 -13.16
N TRP A 112 -3.15 -3.93 -12.96
CA TRP A 112 -3.28 -2.53 -13.38
C TRP A 112 -2.71 -2.25 -14.78
N GLN A 113 -2.20 -3.27 -15.49
CA GLN A 113 -1.54 -3.08 -16.79
C GLN A 113 -2.41 -2.33 -17.81
N PRO A 114 -3.71 -2.66 -18.00
CA PRO A 114 -4.55 -1.97 -18.98
C PRO A 114 -4.74 -0.49 -18.63
N THR A 115 -5.04 -0.20 -17.36
CA THR A 115 -5.20 1.17 -16.84
C THR A 115 -3.93 1.99 -17.03
N VAL A 116 -2.76 1.43 -16.66
CA VAL A 116 -1.47 2.14 -16.79
C VAL A 116 -1.11 2.38 -18.26
N LYS A 117 -1.37 1.41 -19.16
CA LYS A 117 -1.18 1.62 -20.61
C LYS A 117 -2.03 2.77 -21.14
N ALA A 118 -3.29 2.88 -20.71
CA ALA A 118 -4.17 3.98 -21.09
C ALA A 118 -3.70 5.34 -20.53
N ILE A 119 -3.24 5.39 -19.27
CA ILE A 119 -2.66 6.58 -18.66
C ILE A 119 -1.42 7.05 -19.44
N ILE A 120 -0.49 6.14 -19.76
CA ILE A 120 0.71 6.46 -20.53
C ILE A 120 0.34 6.99 -21.93
N ALA A 121 -0.71 6.44 -22.54
CA ALA A 121 -1.24 6.92 -23.82
C ALA A 121 -2.07 8.21 -23.70
N ARG A 122 -2.22 8.79 -22.50
CA ARG A 122 -3.07 9.95 -22.20
C ARG A 122 -4.54 9.75 -22.62
N ASN A 123 -5.01 8.51 -22.65
CA ASN A 123 -6.42 8.18 -22.91
C ASN A 123 -7.15 8.04 -21.57
N HIS A 124 -7.65 9.16 -21.06
CA HIS A 124 -8.32 9.23 -19.76
C HIS A 124 -9.67 8.49 -19.72
N GLU A 125 -10.38 8.40 -20.85
CA GLU A 125 -11.62 7.62 -20.96
C GLU A 125 -11.32 6.12 -20.77
N ALA A 126 -10.40 5.57 -21.57
CA ALA A 126 -10.00 4.17 -21.43
C ALA A 126 -9.39 3.85 -20.06
N ALA A 127 -8.61 4.78 -19.48
CA ALA A 127 -8.07 4.59 -18.13
C ALA A 127 -9.19 4.51 -17.08
N THR A 128 -10.22 5.34 -17.21
CA THR A 128 -11.39 5.34 -16.32
C THR A 128 -12.18 4.05 -16.46
N ASP A 129 -12.41 3.59 -17.70
CA ASP A 129 -13.13 2.35 -17.97
C ASP A 129 -12.41 1.13 -17.38
N GLU A 130 -11.10 0.99 -17.64
CA GLU A 130 -10.31 -0.13 -17.12
C GLU A 130 -10.21 -0.11 -15.59
N LYS A 131 -10.08 1.09 -14.99
CA LYS A 131 -10.13 1.25 -13.53
C LYS A 131 -11.49 0.82 -12.98
N THR A 132 -12.57 1.23 -13.62
CA THR A 132 -13.94 0.95 -13.20
C THR A 132 -14.21 -0.56 -13.19
N LYS A 133 -13.76 -1.30 -14.21
CA LYS A 133 -13.87 -2.77 -14.26
C LYS A 133 -13.23 -3.45 -13.03
N ILE A 134 -12.05 -3.00 -12.62
CA ILE A 134 -11.35 -3.55 -11.45
C ILE A 134 -12.15 -3.25 -10.17
N GLU A 135 -12.63 -2.01 -10.02
CA GLU A 135 -13.37 -1.56 -8.83
C GLU A 135 -14.76 -2.19 -8.71
N ASP A 136 -15.49 -2.34 -9.82
CA ASP A 136 -16.78 -3.05 -9.87
C ASP A 136 -16.61 -4.51 -9.44
N ARG A 137 -15.62 -5.22 -9.99
CA ARG A 137 -15.32 -6.60 -9.59
C ARG A 137 -15.04 -6.72 -8.09
N GLN A 138 -14.26 -5.79 -7.53
CA GLN A 138 -13.97 -5.78 -6.09
C GLN A 138 -15.21 -5.48 -5.24
N ARG A 139 -16.12 -4.62 -5.72
CA ARG A 139 -17.42 -4.33 -5.07
C ARG A 139 -18.35 -5.55 -5.09
N GLU A 140 -18.45 -6.23 -6.23
CA GLU A 140 -19.25 -7.46 -6.38
C GLU A 140 -18.74 -8.58 -5.46
N GLU A 141 -17.42 -8.80 -5.42
CA GLU A 141 -16.82 -9.80 -4.53
C GLU A 141 -17.02 -9.46 -3.06
N ALA A 142 -17.03 -8.17 -2.70
CA ALA A 142 -17.29 -7.73 -1.34
C ALA A 142 -18.75 -7.93 -0.94
N ALA A 143 -19.69 -7.60 -1.81
CA ALA A 143 -21.12 -7.87 -1.62
C ALA A 143 -21.36 -9.37 -1.45
N LYS A 144 -20.80 -10.20 -2.34
CA LYS A 144 -20.90 -11.66 -2.25
C LYS A 144 -20.35 -12.20 -0.94
N ARG A 145 -19.19 -11.72 -0.49
CA ARG A 145 -18.62 -12.12 0.81
C ARG A 145 -19.54 -11.74 1.98
N ALA A 146 -20.16 -10.57 1.94
CA ALA A 146 -21.11 -10.14 2.97
C ALA A 146 -22.37 -11.02 2.97
N ASP A 147 -22.93 -11.31 1.79
CA ASP A 147 -24.12 -12.16 1.62
C ASP A 147 -23.85 -13.60 2.08
N ASP A 148 -22.67 -14.13 1.80
CA ASP A 148 -22.23 -15.46 2.22
C ASP A 148 -21.79 -15.50 3.71
N GLY A 149 -21.73 -14.35 4.40
CA GLY A 149 -21.24 -14.25 5.78
C GLY A 149 -19.76 -14.60 5.95
N VAL A 150 -18.95 -14.42 4.90
CA VAL A 150 -17.53 -14.78 4.85
C VAL A 150 -16.66 -13.54 5.10
N GLU A 151 -15.80 -13.60 6.11
CA GLU A 151 -14.82 -12.55 6.37
C GLU A 151 -13.64 -12.62 5.36
N TRP A 152 -13.16 -11.46 4.92
CA TRP A 152 -11.96 -11.39 4.09
C TRP A 152 -10.71 -11.49 4.96
N HIS A 153 -9.74 -12.29 4.53
CA HIS A 153 -8.43 -12.43 5.19
C HIS A 153 -7.28 -12.20 4.19
N PRO A 154 -6.21 -11.48 4.58
CA PRO A 154 -5.04 -11.33 3.73
C PRO A 154 -4.37 -12.67 3.44
N ARG A 155 -3.88 -12.83 2.20
CA ARG A 155 -3.24 -14.08 1.75
C ARG A 155 -1.87 -14.31 2.38
N LEU A 156 -1.06 -13.27 2.45
CA LEU A 156 0.36 -13.35 2.80
C LEU A 156 0.67 -12.86 4.22
N PHE A 157 -0.31 -12.25 4.90
CA PHE A 157 -0.12 -11.61 6.20
C PHE A 157 -1.15 -12.12 7.20
N ARG A 158 -0.75 -12.22 8.46
CA ARG A 158 -1.61 -12.54 9.60
C ARG A 158 -1.58 -11.39 10.61
N ARG A 159 -2.62 -11.25 11.42
CA ARG A 159 -2.64 -10.25 12.51
C ARG A 159 -1.49 -10.53 13.47
N VAL A 160 -0.91 -9.46 13.99
CA VAL A 160 0.09 -9.54 15.06
C VAL A 160 -0.56 -10.10 16.33
N GLN A 161 0.15 -11.00 16.99
CA GLN A 161 -0.18 -11.62 18.27
C GLN A 161 0.86 -11.19 19.31
N GLY A 162 0.86 -9.88 19.61
CA GLY A 162 1.78 -9.28 20.56
C GLY A 162 1.35 -9.45 22.02
N GLY A 163 2.15 -8.89 22.93
CA GLY A 163 1.99 -8.99 24.38
C GLY A 163 3.03 -9.89 25.05
N PRO A 164 3.16 -9.85 26.38
CA PRO A 164 4.20 -10.57 27.11
C PRO A 164 4.14 -12.08 26.82
N HIS A 165 5.26 -12.66 26.36
CA HIS A 165 5.40 -14.06 25.96
C HIS A 165 4.59 -14.48 24.71
N GLY A 166 4.06 -13.53 23.94
CA GLY A 166 3.45 -13.77 22.64
C GLY A 166 4.49 -14.13 21.57
N PRO A 167 4.09 -14.79 20.46
CA PRO A 167 5.02 -15.11 19.37
C PRO A 167 5.56 -13.86 18.65
N ASP A 168 4.87 -12.72 18.78
CA ASP A 168 5.24 -11.43 18.17
C ASP A 168 5.47 -10.35 19.25
N GLU A 169 5.94 -10.75 20.45
CA GLU A 169 6.29 -9.80 21.52
C GLU A 169 7.33 -8.78 21.01
N GLY A 170 7.03 -7.49 21.14
CA GLY A 170 7.87 -6.39 20.64
C GLY A 170 7.48 -5.85 19.26
N GLU A 171 6.53 -6.47 18.57
CA GLU A 171 6.03 -6.05 17.25
C GLU A 171 4.60 -5.47 17.33
N GLU A 172 4.16 -5.04 18.52
CA GLU A 172 2.79 -4.56 18.78
C GLU A 172 2.41 -3.31 17.98
N ASP A 173 3.40 -2.56 17.49
CA ASP A 173 3.19 -1.38 16.66
C ASP A 173 2.76 -1.73 15.22
N LEU A 174 2.79 -3.02 14.84
CA LEU A 174 2.35 -3.52 13.55
C LEU A 174 0.96 -4.16 13.65
N ASP A 175 0.06 -3.86 12.71
CA ASP A 175 -1.23 -4.54 12.61
C ASP A 175 -1.10 -5.97 12.05
N TRP A 176 -0.14 -6.18 11.14
CA TRP A 176 0.03 -7.39 10.34
C TRP A 176 1.49 -7.76 10.17
N ILE A 177 1.80 -9.06 10.29
CA ILE A 177 3.12 -9.64 10.03
C ILE A 177 3.02 -10.72 8.96
N ILE A 178 4.13 -11.00 8.27
CA ILE A 178 4.17 -12.04 7.23
C ILE A 178 3.70 -13.39 7.82
N ASN A 179 2.80 -14.07 7.11
CA ASN A 179 2.26 -15.35 7.54
C ASN A 179 3.20 -16.51 7.16
N ALA A 180 4.46 -16.40 7.56
CA ALA A 180 5.50 -17.39 7.31
C ALA A 180 6.60 -17.28 8.36
N HIS A 181 7.23 -18.41 8.69
CA HIS A 181 8.42 -18.43 9.54
C HIS A 181 9.67 -18.24 8.69
N VAL A 182 10.50 -17.25 9.04
CA VAL A 182 11.79 -16.97 8.38
C VAL A 182 12.88 -16.92 9.45
N ASP A 183 13.90 -17.78 9.30
CA ASP A 183 15.05 -17.80 10.20
C ASP A 183 16.09 -16.75 9.78
N SER A 184 16.05 -15.59 10.43
CA SER A 184 16.96 -14.47 10.15
C SER A 184 18.44 -14.74 10.47
N HIS A 185 18.75 -15.78 11.25
CA HIS A 185 20.14 -16.13 11.63
C HIS A 185 20.81 -17.05 10.62
N ASN A 186 20.05 -17.62 9.67
CA ASN A 186 20.58 -18.46 8.61
C ASN A 186 20.17 -17.91 7.23
N PRO A 187 21.03 -17.11 6.58
CA PRO A 187 20.69 -16.43 5.31
C PRO A 187 20.28 -17.37 4.18
N GLU A 188 20.90 -18.55 4.08
CA GLU A 188 20.56 -19.53 3.03
C GLU A 188 19.18 -20.16 3.27
N LEU A 189 18.86 -20.46 4.52
CA LEU A 189 17.55 -20.97 4.90
C LEU A 189 16.48 -19.89 4.77
N ALA A 190 16.77 -18.67 5.21
CA ALA A 190 15.90 -17.50 5.06
C ALA A 190 15.52 -17.28 3.60
N ALA A 191 16.51 -17.31 2.69
CA ALA A 191 16.26 -17.15 1.26
C ALA A 191 15.30 -18.22 0.73
N LYS A 192 15.51 -19.49 1.09
CA LYS A 192 14.61 -20.60 0.70
C LYS A 192 13.20 -20.41 1.27
N GLN A 193 13.10 -20.01 2.53
CA GLN A 193 11.81 -19.77 3.20
C GLN A 193 11.06 -18.61 2.54
N ILE A 194 11.73 -17.48 2.28
CA ILE A 194 11.16 -16.31 1.61
C ILE A 194 10.66 -16.68 0.21
N LEU A 195 11.46 -17.40 -0.57
CA LEU A 195 11.10 -17.84 -1.91
C LEU A 195 9.96 -18.86 -1.95
N ALA A 196 9.62 -19.48 -0.81
CA ALA A 196 8.47 -20.37 -0.66
C ALA A 196 7.18 -19.62 -0.30
N ILE A 197 7.24 -18.36 0.13
CA ILE A 197 6.07 -17.56 0.53
C ILE A 197 5.23 -17.17 -0.68
N ALA A 198 5.89 -16.65 -1.72
CA ALA A 198 5.25 -16.20 -2.94
C ALA A 198 6.24 -16.27 -4.10
N PRO A 199 5.76 -16.32 -5.35
CA PRO A 199 6.64 -16.27 -6.52
C PRO A 199 7.32 -14.90 -6.65
N ILE A 200 8.64 -14.87 -6.48
CA ILE A 200 9.48 -13.65 -6.50
C ILE A 200 10.44 -13.67 -7.71
N LEU A 201 11.02 -14.83 -8.02
CA LEU A 201 11.97 -15.03 -9.11
C LEU A 201 11.31 -15.60 -10.35
N GLU A 202 11.90 -15.32 -11.52
CA GLU A 202 11.45 -15.86 -12.80
C GLU A 202 11.40 -17.39 -12.78
N GLY A 203 10.34 -17.97 -13.36
CA GLY A 203 10.10 -19.41 -13.38
C GLY A 203 9.43 -19.98 -12.13
N GLN A 204 9.26 -19.18 -11.05
CA GLN A 204 8.48 -19.62 -9.89
C GLN A 204 6.98 -19.64 -10.19
N THR A 205 6.30 -20.65 -9.66
CA THR A 205 4.84 -20.82 -9.73
C THR A 205 4.22 -20.66 -8.34
N GLU A 206 2.96 -20.26 -8.29
CA GLU A 206 2.23 -20.03 -7.03
C GLU A 206 2.23 -21.31 -6.16
N PRO A 207 2.75 -21.25 -4.91
CA PRO A 207 2.64 -22.36 -3.99
C PRO A 207 1.17 -22.62 -3.67
N THR A 208 0.75 -23.88 -3.67
CA THR A 208 -0.62 -24.27 -3.30
C THR A 208 -0.96 -23.94 -1.83
N GLN A 209 0.06 -23.78 -0.98
CA GLN A 209 -0.07 -23.52 0.46
C GLN A 209 -0.78 -22.19 0.81
N PHE A 210 -0.69 -21.18 -0.05
CA PHE A 210 -1.30 -19.85 0.19
C PHE A 210 -2.55 -19.63 -0.68
N GLN A 211 -3.08 -20.67 -1.32
CA GLN A 211 -4.38 -20.56 -1.99
C GLN A 211 -5.46 -20.54 -0.92
N ILE A 212 -6.34 -19.52 -0.96
CA ILE A 212 -7.55 -19.49 -0.14
C ILE A 212 -8.37 -20.72 -0.55
N PRO A 213 -8.68 -21.66 0.37
CA PRO A 213 -9.44 -22.86 0.02
C PRO A 213 -10.77 -22.47 -0.61
N ALA A 214 -11.15 -23.16 -1.70
CA ALA A 214 -12.48 -23.00 -2.26
C ALA A 214 -13.53 -23.34 -1.18
N HIS A 215 -14.57 -22.50 -1.07
CA HIS A 215 -15.62 -22.65 -0.09
C HIS A 215 -16.23 -24.05 -0.15
N LYS A 216 -16.13 -24.83 0.94
CA LYS A 216 -17.00 -26.00 1.13
C LYS A 216 -18.40 -25.45 1.37
N GLY A 217 -19.20 -25.37 0.30
CA GLY A 217 -20.63 -25.17 0.45
C GLY A 217 -21.16 -26.17 1.46
N LYS A 218 -21.97 -25.71 2.43
CA LYS A 218 -22.74 -26.61 3.30
C LYS A 218 -23.36 -27.68 2.40
N GLU A 219 -22.90 -28.93 2.52
CA GLU A 219 -23.65 -30.06 2.00
C GLU A 219 -25.04 -29.96 2.62
N SER A 220 -26.05 -29.64 1.82
CA SER A 220 -27.42 -29.79 2.27
C SER A 220 -27.63 -31.29 2.46
N ALA A 221 -27.61 -31.74 3.71
CA ALA A 221 -28.12 -33.04 4.06
C ALA A 221 -29.59 -33.08 3.62
N ALA A 222 -29.84 -33.69 2.47
CA ALA A 222 -31.18 -34.03 2.02
C ALA A 222 -31.66 -35.18 2.91
N THR A 223 -32.31 -34.86 4.02
CA THR A 223 -33.21 -35.80 4.68
C THR A 223 -34.47 -35.89 3.83
N ALA A 224 -34.58 -37.01 3.12
CA ALA A 224 -35.81 -37.44 2.50
C ALA A 224 -36.83 -37.82 3.58
N ASP A 225 -38.05 -37.32 3.47
CA ASP A 225 -39.25 -38.01 3.96
C ASP A 225 -40.47 -37.61 3.10
N PRO A 226 -41.51 -38.46 3.03
CA PRO A 226 -42.29 -38.65 1.82
C PRO A 226 -43.59 -37.83 1.76
N ALA A 227 -43.99 -37.59 0.51
CA ALA A 227 -45.32 -37.37 -0.04
C ALA A 227 -46.48 -36.99 0.91
N ASP A 228 -47.06 -35.81 0.66
CA ASP A 228 -48.51 -35.69 0.51
C ASP A 228 -48.84 -34.58 -0.50
N GLY A 229 -49.74 -34.88 -1.43
CA GLY A 229 -50.11 -34.00 -2.54
C GLY A 229 -51.37 -33.17 -2.26
N ALA A 230 -51.46 -32.01 -2.93
CA ALA A 230 -52.62 -31.57 -3.71
C ALA A 230 -52.47 -30.10 -4.17
N ASP A 231 -52.41 -29.97 -5.50
CA ASP A 231 -53.17 -29.07 -6.39
C ASP A 231 -53.01 -27.53 -6.44
N SER A 232 -52.85 -27.10 -7.70
CA SER A 232 -53.26 -25.85 -8.37
C SER A 232 -52.72 -24.48 -7.91
N ALA A 233 -51.95 -23.82 -8.80
CA ALA A 233 -52.43 -22.71 -9.64
C ALA A 233 -51.26 -21.91 -10.23
N GLN A 234 -51.34 -21.65 -11.54
CA GLN A 234 -50.41 -20.85 -12.34
C GLN A 234 -50.55 -19.34 -12.05
N SER A 235 -49.43 -18.62 -11.98
CA SER A 235 -49.38 -17.20 -12.34
C SER A 235 -47.96 -16.79 -12.74
N GLU A 236 -47.81 -16.31 -13.98
CA GLU A 236 -46.60 -15.74 -14.57
C GLU A 236 -46.15 -14.44 -13.88
N PRO A 237 -44.84 -14.08 -13.88
CA PRO A 237 -44.38 -12.84 -13.28
C PRO A 237 -44.48 -11.65 -14.24
N LYS A 238 -45.07 -10.55 -13.76
CA LYS A 238 -45.03 -9.23 -14.42
C LYS A 238 -43.60 -8.66 -14.34
N LYS A 239 -43.09 -8.24 -15.49
CA LYS A 239 -41.87 -7.43 -15.64
C LYS A 239 -42.13 -6.00 -15.16
N GLU A 240 -41.41 -5.56 -14.12
CA GLU A 240 -41.25 -4.14 -13.81
C GLU A 240 -40.03 -3.59 -14.57
N ALA A 241 -40.23 -2.46 -15.24
CA ALA A 241 -39.20 -1.74 -15.98
C ALA A 241 -38.31 -0.98 -14.98
N VAL A 242 -37.00 -1.23 -15.03
CA VAL A 242 -36.02 -0.46 -14.27
C VAL A 242 -35.59 0.73 -15.12
N GLU A 243 -35.93 1.93 -14.65
CA GLU A 243 -35.60 3.21 -15.26
C GLU A 243 -34.08 3.45 -15.19
N ALA A 244 -33.45 3.81 -16.31
CA ALA A 244 -32.02 4.07 -16.36
C ALA A 244 -31.70 5.43 -15.70
N VAL A 245 -30.96 5.40 -14.59
CA VAL A 245 -30.45 6.60 -13.92
C VAL A 245 -29.10 6.97 -14.54
N GLU A 246 -29.07 7.99 -15.41
CA GLU A 246 -27.82 8.61 -15.89
C GLU A 246 -27.13 9.38 -14.75
N ARG A 247 -25.84 9.08 -14.50
CA ARG A 247 -25.00 9.83 -13.54
C ARG A 247 -24.41 11.08 -14.19
N LYS A 248 -24.68 12.24 -13.58
CA LYS A 248 -24.31 13.60 -14.01
C LYS A 248 -22.84 14.01 -13.79
N ASP A 249 -21.88 13.09 -13.80
CA ASP A 249 -20.48 13.43 -13.51
C ASP A 249 -19.59 13.57 -14.77
N SER A 250 -20.17 13.53 -15.97
CA SER A 250 -19.43 13.60 -17.23
C SER A 250 -19.12 15.03 -17.72
N ARG A 251 -18.44 15.85 -16.90
CA ARG A 251 -17.77 17.07 -17.39
C ARG A 251 -16.39 17.23 -16.77
N THR A 252 -15.47 16.37 -17.17
CA THR A 252 -14.02 16.50 -16.93
C THR A 252 -13.29 17.13 -18.12
N SER A 253 -14.00 17.76 -19.06
CA SER A 253 -13.43 18.24 -20.33
C SER A 253 -12.48 19.45 -20.23
N ASP A 254 -12.26 20.05 -19.05
CA ASP A 254 -11.55 21.33 -18.93
C ASP A 254 -10.32 21.32 -18.02
N VAL A 255 -9.71 20.17 -17.72
CA VAL A 255 -8.47 20.12 -16.93
C VAL A 255 -7.37 19.33 -17.63
N ASP A 256 -6.98 19.77 -18.83
CA ASP A 256 -5.78 19.29 -19.50
C ASP A 256 -4.82 20.44 -19.86
N ALA A 257 -3.85 20.66 -18.99
CA ALA A 257 -2.54 21.22 -19.34
C ALA A 257 -1.49 20.66 -18.39
N TYR A 258 -1.09 19.41 -18.62
CA TYR A 258 0.06 18.79 -17.98
C TYR A 258 1.32 19.56 -18.43
N VAL A 259 1.95 20.31 -17.53
CA VAL A 259 3.23 20.97 -17.81
C VAL A 259 4.33 20.05 -17.29
N ASP A 260 5.04 19.38 -18.21
CA ASP A 260 6.25 18.64 -17.90
C ASP A 260 7.23 19.54 -17.14
N ALA A 261 7.75 19.03 -16.03
CA ALA A 261 8.88 19.64 -15.34
C ALA A 261 10.11 19.52 -16.25
N LYS A 262 10.32 20.53 -17.10
CA LYS A 262 11.62 20.73 -17.74
C LYS A 262 12.65 21.04 -16.65
N GLU A 263 13.78 20.36 -16.76
CA GLU A 263 15.00 20.59 -15.98
C GLU A 263 15.35 22.08 -15.92
N THR A 264 15.51 22.58 -14.71
CA THR A 264 16.30 23.77 -14.35
C THR A 264 17.00 23.51 -13.04
#